data_AF-A0A453DRL5-F1
#
_entry.id   AF-A0A453DRL5-F1
#
_cell.length_a   1.000
_cell.length_b   1.000
_cell.length_c   1.000
_cell.angle_alpha   90.00
_cell.angle_beta   90.00
_cell.angle_gamma   90.00
#
_symmetry.space_group_name_H-M   'P 1'
#
loop_
_entity.id
_entity.type
_entity.pdbx_description
1 polymer ?
#
loop_
_entity_poly.entity_id
_entity_poly.type
_entity_poly.pdbx_seq_one_letter_code
_entity_poly.pdbx_strand_id
1 'polypeptide(L)'
;RYRMPSGSIPKEAAYQIISDELMLDGNPRLNLASFVTTWMEPECGKLMMDSVNKNYVDMDEYPVTTELQNRCVNMIAHLFNAPIGEDETAIGVSTVGSSEAIMLAGLAFKRKWANKMKEQGKPCDKPNIVTGANVQVCWEKFARYFEVELKEVKLTEGYYVMDPKKAVEMVDENTICVAAILGSTLTGEYEDVKLLNDLLVAKNKETG
;
A
#
# COMPACT_ATOMS: atom_id res chain seq x y z
N ARG A 1 -26.34 14.18 21.71
CA ARG A 1 -25.07 13.77 21.05
C ARG A 1 -25.30 13.03 19.73
N TYR A 2 -26.27 12.10 19.63
CA TYR A 2 -26.52 11.30 18.41
C TYR A 2 -27.46 11.95 17.36
N ARG A 3 -27.78 13.24 17.48
CA ARG A 3 -28.61 13.98 16.52
C ARG A 3 -27.95 15.32 16.22
N MET A 4 -28.14 15.81 15.01
CA MET A 4 -27.71 17.15 14.62
C MET A 4 -28.35 18.20 15.55
N PRO A 5 -27.59 19.17 16.07
CA PRO A 5 -28.15 20.27 16.85
C PRO A 5 -29.21 21.05 16.05
N SER A 6 -30.25 21.53 16.72
CA SER A 6 -31.34 22.28 16.08
C SER A 6 -30.99 23.74 15.76
N GLY A 7 -29.84 24.22 16.21
CA GLY A 7 -29.39 25.60 16.00
C GLY A 7 -27.89 25.73 16.15
N SER A 8 -27.35 26.84 15.64
CA SER A 8 -25.94 27.17 15.71
C SER A 8 -25.52 27.65 17.11
N ILE A 9 -24.24 27.50 17.41
CA ILE A 9 -23.58 28.10 18.57
C ILE A 9 -22.43 29.00 18.11
N PRO A 10 -21.91 29.91 18.95
CA PRO A 10 -20.72 30.69 18.63
C PRO A 10 -19.53 29.80 18.23
N LYS A 11 -18.77 30.21 17.22
CA LYS A 11 -17.65 29.42 16.67
C LYS A 11 -16.56 29.13 17.70
N GLU A 12 -16.32 30.07 18.62
CA GLU A 12 -15.36 29.96 19.72
C GLU A 12 -15.81 28.88 20.72
N ALA A 13 -17.10 28.82 21.01
CA ALA A 13 -17.67 27.80 21.90
C ALA A 13 -17.57 26.40 21.27
N ALA A 14 -17.89 26.28 19.98
CA ALA A 14 -17.72 25.02 19.25
C ALA A 14 -16.27 24.54 19.24
N TYR A 15 -15.32 25.44 18.94
CA TYR A 15 -13.89 25.14 18.94
C TYR A 15 -13.40 24.68 20.33
N GLN A 16 -13.73 25.43 21.39
CA GLN A 16 -13.26 25.10 22.74
C GLN A 16 -13.79 23.74 23.21
N ILE A 17 -15.08 23.45 22.99
CA ILE A 17 -15.68 22.17 23.40
C ILE A 17 -15.00 20.99 22.69
N ILE A 18 -14.78 21.11 21.38
CA ILE A 18 -14.11 20.06 20.59
C ILE A 18 -12.64 19.92 21.00
N SER A 19 -11.93 21.05 21.15
CA SER A 19 -10.53 21.06 21.55
C SER A 19 -10.32 20.43 22.94
N ASP A 20 -11.23 20.71 23.89
CA ASP A 20 -11.16 20.15 25.24
C ASP A 20 -11.38 18.65 25.24
N GLU A 21 -12.31 18.15 24.41
CA GLU A 21 -12.55 16.72 24.28
C GLU A 21 -11.38 15.99 23.62
N LEU A 22 -10.73 16.61 22.62
CA LEU A 22 -9.53 16.06 21.97
C LEU A 22 -8.32 15.97 22.90
N MET A 23 -8.27 16.71 24.00
CA MET A 23 -7.20 16.55 25.01
C MET A 23 -7.23 15.18 25.71
N LEU A 24 -8.32 14.42 25.59
CA LEU A 24 -8.42 13.06 26.10
C LEU A 24 -7.72 12.03 25.21
N ASP A 25 -7.36 12.40 23.98
CA ASP A 25 -6.52 11.56 23.13
C ASP A 25 -5.08 11.51 23.65
N GLY A 26 -4.39 10.39 23.37
CA GLY A 26 -2.98 10.25 23.71
C GLY A 26 -2.09 11.21 22.92
N ASN A 27 -1.01 11.68 23.53
CA ASN A 27 -0.03 12.52 22.84
C ASN A 27 0.66 11.71 21.72
N PRO A 28 0.53 12.11 20.43
CA PRO A 28 1.12 11.37 19.32
C PRO A 28 2.65 11.20 19.40
N ARG A 29 3.36 12.15 20.04
CA ARG A 29 4.82 12.08 20.24
C ARG A 29 5.25 10.98 21.20
N LEU A 30 4.33 10.50 22.04
CA LEU A 30 4.56 9.42 22.99
C LEU A 30 4.01 8.07 22.51
N ASN A 31 3.37 8.03 21.34
CA ASN A 31 2.85 6.80 20.76
C ASN A 31 3.96 6.03 20.04
N LEU A 32 4.50 5.01 20.72
CA LEU A 32 5.53 4.13 20.18
C LEU A 32 4.99 2.93 19.38
N ALA A 33 3.67 2.82 19.22
CA ALA A 33 3.04 1.73 18.47
C ALA A 33 2.76 2.06 17.00
N SER A 34 2.68 3.36 16.66
CA SER A 34 2.38 3.81 15.29
C SER A 34 3.64 3.88 14.44
N PHE A 35 3.51 3.52 13.16
CA PHE A 35 4.52 3.76 12.13
C PHE A 35 4.33 5.10 11.41
N VAL A 36 3.22 5.81 11.67
CA VAL A 36 2.89 7.09 11.01
C VAL A 36 3.68 8.23 11.65
N THR A 37 4.24 9.11 10.83
CA THR A 37 4.95 10.31 11.25
C THR A 37 4.08 11.22 12.12
N THR A 38 4.57 11.61 13.30
CA THR A 38 3.86 12.47 14.27
C THR A 38 4.49 13.85 14.45
N TRP A 39 5.45 14.22 13.61
CA TRP A 39 6.07 15.54 13.60
C TRP A 39 6.63 15.90 12.23
N MET A 40 6.58 17.19 11.92
CA MET A 40 7.17 17.79 10.73
C MET A 40 7.73 19.17 11.06
N GLU A 41 8.65 19.65 10.25
CA GLU A 41 9.20 21.01 10.38
C GLU A 41 8.11 22.08 10.18
N PRO A 42 8.21 23.25 10.84
CA PRO A 42 7.23 24.32 10.72
C PRO A 42 6.97 24.77 9.28
N GLU A 43 8.00 24.79 8.44
CA GLU A 43 7.93 25.14 7.03
C GLU A 43 7.04 24.16 6.24
N CYS A 44 7.13 22.86 6.56
CA CYS A 44 6.28 21.84 5.97
C CYS A 44 4.82 21.98 6.45
N GLY A 45 4.62 22.24 7.75
CA GLY A 45 3.29 22.53 8.30
C GLY A 45 2.63 23.74 7.65
N LYS A 46 3.42 24.79 7.35
CA LYS A 46 2.93 25.95 6.61
C LYS A 46 2.51 25.60 5.18
N LEU A 47 3.33 24.83 4.44
CA LEU A 47 2.97 24.38 3.09
C LEU A 47 1.65 23.58 3.08
N MET A 48 1.44 22.70 4.06
CA MET A 48 0.18 21.95 4.19
C MET A 48 -1.02 22.87 4.44
N MET A 49 -0.90 23.83 5.35
CA MET A 49 -2.00 24.76 5.63
C MET A 49 -2.29 25.70 4.46
N ASP A 50 -1.26 26.18 3.77
CA ASP A 50 -1.38 27.05 2.59
C ASP A 50 -2.00 26.30 1.38
N SER A 51 -2.00 24.97 1.39
CA SER A 51 -2.52 24.11 0.31
C SER A 51 -3.80 23.34 0.66
N VAL A 52 -4.35 23.52 1.86
CA VAL A 52 -5.50 22.73 2.37
C VAL A 52 -6.76 22.81 1.50
N ASN A 53 -6.91 23.86 0.70
CA ASN A 53 -8.04 24.09 -0.19
C ASN A 53 -7.79 23.63 -1.65
N LYS A 54 -6.61 23.06 -1.95
CA LYS A 54 -6.31 22.50 -3.27
C LYS A 54 -6.82 21.07 -3.34
N ASN A 55 -7.83 20.86 -4.18
CA ASN A 55 -8.33 19.52 -4.47
C ASN A 55 -7.41 18.83 -5.47
N TYR A 56 -6.74 17.75 -5.05
CA TYR A 56 -5.71 17.09 -5.86
C TYR A 56 -6.20 16.58 -7.23
N VAL A 57 -7.46 16.15 -7.33
CA VAL A 57 -8.00 15.56 -8.57
C VAL A 57 -8.24 16.61 -9.67
N ASP A 58 -8.28 17.90 -9.32
CA ASP A 58 -8.55 19.02 -10.22
C ASP A 58 -7.24 19.43 -10.94
N MET A 59 -6.79 18.57 -11.85
CA MET A 59 -5.47 18.69 -12.51
C MET A 59 -5.36 19.93 -13.41
N ASP A 60 -6.47 20.37 -14.01
CA ASP A 60 -6.51 21.53 -14.90
C ASP A 60 -6.39 22.85 -14.10
N GLU A 61 -6.97 22.88 -12.91
CA GLU A 61 -6.92 24.02 -11.99
C GLU A 61 -5.58 24.11 -11.25
N TYR A 62 -4.96 22.96 -10.96
CA TYR A 62 -3.72 22.87 -10.17
C TYR A 62 -2.60 22.10 -10.90
N PRO A 63 -2.17 22.53 -12.09
CA PRO A 63 -1.21 21.78 -12.91
C PRO A 63 0.16 21.61 -12.23
N VAL A 64 0.57 22.59 -11.43
CA VAL A 64 1.83 22.52 -10.66
C VAL A 64 1.75 21.44 -9.57
N THR A 65 0.58 21.22 -8.96
CA THR A 65 0.39 20.15 -7.98
C THR A 65 0.57 18.78 -8.62
N THR A 66 -0.03 18.57 -9.80
CA THR A 66 0.12 17.34 -10.59
C THR A 66 1.58 17.10 -10.99
N GLU A 67 2.27 18.16 -11.43
CA GLU A 67 3.68 18.10 -11.80
C GLU A 67 4.58 17.72 -10.61
N LEU A 68 4.32 18.26 -9.41
CA LEU A 68 5.04 17.86 -8.20
C LEU A 68 4.81 16.38 -7.86
N GLN A 69 3.59 15.87 -8.07
CA GLN A 69 3.31 14.45 -7.89
C GLN A 69 4.09 13.57 -8.89
N ASN A 70 4.17 13.97 -10.15
CA ASN A 70 4.96 13.26 -11.18
C ASN A 70 6.45 13.22 -10.80
N ARG A 71 7.00 14.34 -10.31
CA ARG A 71 8.39 14.40 -9.83
C ARG A 71 8.61 13.46 -8.66
N CYS A 72 7.69 13.40 -7.69
CA CYS A 72 7.77 12.44 -6.59
C CYS A 72 7.75 10.99 -7.09
N VAL A 73 6.92 10.67 -8.08
CA VAL A 73 6.90 9.33 -8.69
C VAL A 73 8.23 9.00 -9.36
N ASN A 74 8.80 9.92 -10.15
CA ASN A 74 10.10 9.71 -10.79
C ASN A 74 11.21 9.52 -9.74
N MET A 75 11.26 10.38 -8.71
CA MET A 75 12.26 10.27 -7.64
C MET A 75 12.18 8.92 -6.92
N ILE A 76 10.97 8.46 -6.58
CA ILE A 76 10.77 7.16 -5.92
C ILE A 76 11.10 6.00 -6.87
N ALA A 77 10.77 6.11 -8.16
CA ALA A 77 11.09 5.09 -9.15
C ALA A 77 12.62 4.92 -9.31
N HIS A 78 13.38 6.02 -9.39
CA HIS A 78 14.84 5.96 -9.38
C HIS A 78 15.38 5.41 -8.06
N LEU A 79 14.82 5.80 -6.91
CA LEU A 79 15.19 5.26 -5.60
C LEU A 79 15.04 3.72 -5.55
N PHE A 80 14.02 3.17 -6.20
CA PHE A 80 13.78 1.74 -6.30
C PHE A 80 14.45 1.07 -7.52
N ASN A 81 15.36 1.78 -8.19
CA ASN A 81 16.10 1.28 -9.37
C ASN A 81 15.16 0.77 -10.48
N ALA A 82 14.04 1.45 -10.70
CA ALA A 82 13.15 1.16 -11.82
C ALA A 82 13.92 1.26 -13.15
N PRO A 83 13.63 0.40 -14.14
CA PRO A 83 14.34 0.38 -15.43
C PRO A 83 13.83 1.51 -16.35
N ILE A 84 14.13 2.76 -15.99
CA ILE A 84 13.74 3.97 -16.72
C ILE A 84 14.99 4.80 -17.05
N GLY A 85 14.98 5.51 -18.18
CA GLY A 85 16.03 6.48 -18.52
C GLY A 85 16.04 7.71 -17.59
N GLU A 86 17.12 8.50 -17.60
CA GLU A 86 17.24 9.71 -16.76
C GLU A 86 16.13 10.75 -17.02
N ASP A 87 15.69 10.87 -18.27
CA ASP A 87 14.65 11.83 -18.70
C ASP A 87 13.29 11.16 -18.95
N GLU A 88 13.13 9.89 -18.58
CA GLU A 88 11.90 9.13 -18.84
C GLU A 88 10.90 9.27 -17.69
N THR A 89 9.63 9.47 -18.03
CA THR A 89 8.55 9.48 -17.04
C THR A 89 8.27 8.07 -16.53
N ALA A 90 8.43 7.88 -15.22
CA ALA A 90 8.13 6.63 -14.55
C ALA A 90 6.62 6.32 -14.51
N ILE A 91 6.30 5.04 -14.46
CA ILE A 91 4.91 4.57 -14.29
C ILE A 91 4.62 4.41 -12.81
N GLY A 92 3.78 5.29 -12.26
CA GLY A 92 3.35 5.24 -10.87
C GLY A 92 2.32 6.32 -10.55
N VAL A 93 1.73 6.25 -9.36
CA VAL A 93 0.70 7.19 -8.89
C VAL A 93 0.85 7.47 -7.40
N SER A 94 0.48 8.66 -6.95
CA SER A 94 0.26 8.91 -5.52
C SER A 94 -1.05 8.27 -5.07
N THR A 95 -1.09 7.83 -3.81
CA THR A 95 -2.29 7.30 -3.16
C THR A 95 -2.41 7.87 -1.76
N VAL A 96 -3.57 7.71 -1.12
CA VAL A 96 -3.77 8.12 0.28
C VAL A 96 -2.86 7.33 1.23
N GLY A 97 -2.53 6.10 0.88
CA GLY A 97 -1.56 5.27 1.59
C GLY A 97 -1.45 3.87 1.00
N SER A 98 -0.57 3.04 1.55
CA SER A 98 -0.25 1.72 1.00
C SER A 98 -1.45 0.79 0.82
N SER A 99 -2.54 0.97 1.58
CA SER A 99 -3.76 0.17 1.38
C SER A 99 -4.38 0.36 -0.01
N GLU A 100 -4.45 1.60 -0.50
CA GLU A 100 -4.94 1.89 -1.85
C GLU A 100 -3.91 1.44 -2.91
N ALA A 101 -2.63 1.73 -2.68
CA ALA A 101 -1.56 1.30 -3.59
C ALA A 101 -1.53 -0.23 -3.79
N ILE A 102 -1.71 -1.00 -2.71
CA ILE A 102 -1.78 -2.46 -2.76
C ILE A 102 -2.99 -2.94 -3.54
N MET A 103 -4.16 -2.30 -3.37
CA MET A 103 -5.34 -2.66 -4.15
C MET A 103 -5.16 -2.36 -5.64
N LEU A 104 -4.55 -1.22 -5.99
CA LEU A 104 -4.22 -0.89 -7.38
C LEU A 104 -3.20 -1.88 -7.97
N ALA A 105 -2.15 -2.22 -7.23
CA ALA A 105 -1.16 -3.23 -7.65
C ALA A 105 -1.81 -4.61 -7.82
N GLY A 106 -2.62 -5.05 -6.86
CA GLY A 106 -3.36 -6.31 -6.92
C GLY A 106 -4.33 -6.36 -8.10
N LEU A 107 -5.03 -5.27 -8.42
CA LEU A 107 -5.88 -5.14 -9.60
C LEU A 107 -5.07 -5.27 -10.89
N ALA A 108 -3.90 -4.63 -10.96
CA ALA A 108 -2.99 -4.75 -12.10
C ALA A 108 -2.50 -6.20 -12.28
N PHE A 109 -2.08 -6.87 -11.21
CA PHE A 109 -1.69 -8.29 -11.24
C PHE A 109 -2.84 -9.19 -11.70
N LYS A 110 -4.03 -9.05 -11.09
CA LYS A 110 -5.23 -9.83 -11.44
C LYS A 110 -5.60 -9.64 -12.92
N ARG A 111 -5.58 -8.40 -13.42
CA ARG A 111 -5.91 -8.09 -14.81
C ARG A 111 -4.88 -8.68 -15.78
N LYS A 112 -3.58 -8.51 -15.50
CA LYS A 112 -2.49 -9.05 -16.33
C LYS A 112 -2.53 -10.57 -16.40
N TRP A 113 -2.73 -11.24 -15.26
CA TRP A 113 -2.91 -12.69 -15.18
C TRP A 113 -4.13 -13.15 -15.99
N ALA A 114 -5.29 -12.51 -15.82
CA ALA A 114 -6.51 -12.89 -16.53
C ALA A 114 -6.37 -12.76 -18.05
N ASN A 115 -5.67 -11.73 -18.53
CA ASN A 115 -5.38 -11.57 -19.95
C ASN A 115 -4.46 -12.69 -20.46
N LYS A 116 -3.36 -13.01 -19.74
CA LYS A 116 -2.47 -14.16 -20.05
C LYS A 116 -3.27 -15.47 -20.14
N MET A 117 -4.16 -15.72 -19.20
CA MET A 117 -4.97 -16.95 -19.19
C MET A 117 -5.92 -17.03 -20.39
N LYS A 118 -6.59 -15.93 -20.74
CA LYS A 118 -7.48 -15.88 -21.90
C LYS A 118 -6.72 -16.09 -23.22
N GLU A 119 -5.54 -15.48 -23.37
CA GLU A 119 -4.68 -15.69 -24.54
C GLU A 119 -4.25 -17.15 -24.68
N GLN A 120 -4.10 -17.87 -23.56
CA GLN A 120 -3.77 -19.29 -23.52
C GLN A 120 -5.01 -20.21 -23.58
N GLY A 121 -6.23 -19.67 -23.66
CA GLY A 121 -7.47 -20.44 -23.63
C GLY A 121 -7.74 -21.15 -22.29
N LYS A 122 -7.12 -20.70 -21.20
CA LYS A 122 -7.27 -21.26 -19.86
C LYS A 122 -8.37 -20.57 -19.05
N PRO A 123 -8.99 -21.26 -18.08
CA PRO A 123 -9.90 -20.64 -17.11
C PRO A 123 -9.22 -19.50 -16.33
N CYS A 124 -10.00 -18.48 -15.95
CA CYS A 124 -9.52 -17.33 -15.19
C CYS A 124 -10.43 -16.97 -14.01
N ASP A 125 -11.14 -17.96 -13.46
CA ASP A 125 -12.16 -17.83 -12.41
C ASP A 125 -11.62 -18.00 -10.98
N LYS A 126 -10.40 -18.52 -10.80
CA LYS A 126 -9.85 -18.86 -9.48
C LYS A 126 -8.48 -18.24 -9.18
N PRO A 127 -8.31 -16.92 -9.28
CA PRO A 127 -7.03 -16.28 -8.96
C PRO A 127 -6.65 -16.48 -7.49
N ASN A 128 -5.35 -16.67 -7.22
CA ASN A 128 -4.80 -16.65 -5.87
C ASN A 128 -3.58 -15.71 -5.76
N ILE A 129 -3.24 -15.31 -4.54
CA ILE A 129 -2.01 -14.61 -4.20
C ILE A 129 -1.30 -15.34 -3.07
N VAL A 130 0.03 -15.37 -3.10
CA VAL A 130 0.86 -16.01 -2.06
C VAL A 130 1.55 -14.94 -1.22
N THR A 131 1.40 -15.03 0.11
CA THR A 131 2.03 -14.12 1.09
C THR A 131 2.49 -14.90 2.32
N GLY A 132 3.22 -14.26 3.23
CA GLY A 132 3.37 -14.77 4.60
C GLY A 132 2.12 -14.52 5.44
N ALA A 133 1.95 -15.26 6.53
CA ALA A 133 0.88 -15.01 7.51
C ALA A 133 1.13 -13.76 8.39
N ASN A 134 2.30 -13.13 8.25
CA ASN A 134 2.67 -11.82 8.79
C ASN A 134 2.15 -10.64 7.93
N VAL A 135 1.27 -10.91 6.97
CA VAL A 135 0.73 -9.92 6.04
C VAL A 135 -0.12 -8.84 6.74
N GLN A 136 -0.04 -7.61 6.25
CA GLN A 136 -0.89 -6.53 6.74
C GLN A 136 -2.32 -6.70 6.20
N VAL A 137 -3.33 -6.40 7.02
CA VAL A 137 -4.77 -6.59 6.76
C VAL A 137 -5.29 -6.04 5.41
N CYS A 138 -4.61 -5.09 4.78
CA CYS A 138 -4.95 -4.57 3.47
C CYS A 138 -4.94 -5.63 2.37
N TRP A 139 -4.08 -6.65 2.48
CA TRP A 139 -4.06 -7.78 1.55
C TRP A 139 -5.27 -8.70 1.75
N GLU A 140 -5.72 -8.92 2.99
CA GLU A 140 -6.97 -9.63 3.26
C GLU A 140 -8.18 -8.87 2.68
N LYS A 141 -8.19 -7.53 2.83
CA LYS A 141 -9.23 -6.68 2.22
C LYS A 141 -9.21 -6.80 0.71
N PHE A 142 -8.03 -6.74 0.08
CA PHE A 142 -7.89 -6.95 -1.36
C PHE A 142 -8.44 -8.33 -1.78
N ALA A 143 -7.97 -9.39 -1.13
CA ALA A 143 -8.39 -10.76 -1.42
C ALA A 143 -9.91 -10.93 -1.32
N ARG A 144 -10.51 -10.39 -0.25
CA ARG A 144 -11.96 -10.47 -0.02
C ARG A 144 -12.76 -9.63 -1.01
N TYR A 145 -12.40 -8.37 -1.24
CA TYR A 145 -13.19 -7.45 -2.06
C TYR A 145 -13.07 -7.73 -3.54
N PHE A 146 -11.91 -8.26 -3.97
CA PHE A 146 -11.64 -8.56 -5.36
C PHE A 146 -11.63 -10.04 -5.67
N GLU A 147 -12.21 -10.89 -4.81
CA GLU A 147 -12.41 -12.32 -5.08
C GLU A 147 -11.11 -13.00 -5.53
N VAL A 148 -10.09 -12.93 -4.69
CA VAL A 148 -8.79 -13.61 -4.88
C VAL A 148 -8.55 -14.47 -3.64
N GLU A 149 -8.17 -15.73 -3.85
CA GLU A 149 -7.79 -16.61 -2.76
C GLU A 149 -6.45 -16.14 -2.15
N LEU A 150 -6.40 -16.01 -0.82
CA LEU A 150 -5.19 -15.65 -0.09
C LEU A 150 -4.51 -16.93 0.45
N LYS A 151 -3.36 -17.29 -0.13
CA LYS A 151 -2.53 -18.41 0.31
C LYS A 151 -1.42 -17.89 1.22
N GLU A 152 -1.50 -18.25 2.50
CA GLU A 152 -0.56 -17.77 3.52
C GLU A 152 0.45 -18.84 3.94
N VAL A 153 1.73 -18.52 3.82
CA VAL A 153 2.81 -19.28 4.46
C VAL A 153 2.73 -19.06 5.97
N LYS A 154 2.39 -20.12 6.70
CA LYS A 154 2.23 -20.05 8.16
C LYS A 154 3.57 -19.81 8.85
N LEU A 155 3.56 -18.93 9.84
CA LEU A 155 4.70 -18.63 10.70
C LEU A 155 5.02 -19.83 11.59
N THR A 156 6.29 -19.95 11.97
CA THR A 156 6.75 -20.95 12.95
C THR A 156 7.55 -20.27 14.05
N GLU A 157 7.59 -20.86 15.23
CA GLU A 157 8.41 -20.33 16.33
C GLU A 157 9.88 -20.18 15.89
N GLY A 158 10.46 -19.01 16.15
CA GLY A 158 11.80 -18.66 15.67
C GLY A 158 11.90 -18.25 14.18
N TYR A 159 10.79 -18.21 13.45
CA TYR A 159 10.73 -17.78 12.04
C TYR A 159 9.43 -17.02 11.75
N TYR A 160 9.49 -15.69 11.87
CA TYR A 160 8.31 -14.81 11.92
C TYR A 160 8.07 -14.01 10.62
N VAL A 161 8.74 -14.40 9.55
CA VAL A 161 8.58 -13.86 8.19
C VAL A 161 8.20 -14.96 7.21
N MET A 162 7.83 -14.62 5.98
CA MET A 162 7.53 -15.61 4.94
C MET A 162 8.79 -16.42 4.56
N ASP A 163 8.72 -17.75 4.66
CA ASP A 163 9.78 -18.64 4.15
C ASP A 163 9.73 -18.66 2.60
N PRO A 164 10.78 -18.19 1.90
CA PRO A 164 10.77 -18.12 0.44
C PRO A 164 10.53 -19.47 -0.23
N LYS A 165 11.02 -20.59 0.35
CA LYS A 165 10.85 -21.91 -0.25
C LYS A 165 9.39 -22.36 -0.19
N LYS A 166 8.76 -22.23 0.99
CA LYS A 166 7.34 -22.56 1.17
C LYS A 166 6.43 -21.66 0.33
N ALA A 167 6.79 -20.39 0.18
CA ALA A 167 6.07 -19.48 -0.71
C ALA A 167 6.11 -20.00 -2.16
N VAL A 168 7.30 -20.34 -2.67
CA VAL A 168 7.47 -20.90 -4.02
C VAL A 168 6.74 -22.24 -4.17
N GLU A 169 6.67 -23.09 -3.15
CA GLU A 169 5.89 -24.34 -3.17
C GLU A 169 4.38 -24.10 -3.38
N MET A 170 3.82 -23.02 -2.80
CA MET A 170 2.39 -22.69 -2.89
C MET A 170 1.97 -22.07 -4.23
N VAL A 171 2.92 -21.61 -5.04
CA VAL A 171 2.66 -21.00 -6.35
C VAL A 171 2.13 -22.04 -7.34
N ASP A 172 1.03 -21.72 -8.00
CA ASP A 172 0.48 -22.49 -9.12
C ASP A 172 0.14 -21.59 -10.32
N GLU A 173 -0.46 -22.17 -11.37
CA GLU A 173 -0.82 -21.39 -12.56
C GLU A 173 -1.81 -20.25 -12.27
N ASN A 174 -2.60 -20.37 -11.20
CA ASN A 174 -3.59 -19.37 -10.82
C ASN A 174 -3.02 -18.26 -9.92
N THR A 175 -1.73 -18.34 -9.54
CA THR A 175 -1.08 -17.32 -8.72
C THR A 175 -0.84 -16.05 -9.52
N ILE A 176 -1.46 -14.94 -9.11
CA ILE A 176 -1.36 -13.64 -9.78
C ILE A 176 -0.06 -12.90 -9.42
N CYS A 177 0.43 -13.10 -8.19
CA CYS A 177 1.75 -12.66 -7.72
C CYS A 177 2.12 -13.33 -6.38
N VAL A 178 3.39 -13.18 -5.99
CA VAL A 178 3.86 -13.44 -4.62
C VAL A 178 4.22 -12.09 -4.00
N ALA A 179 3.61 -11.73 -2.87
CA ALA A 179 3.83 -10.45 -2.22
C ALA A 179 4.75 -10.62 -1.00
N ALA A 180 5.99 -10.18 -1.15
CA ALA A 180 6.98 -10.12 -0.06
C ALA A 180 6.89 -8.79 0.70
N ILE A 181 7.25 -8.83 1.98
CA ILE A 181 7.12 -7.71 2.92
C ILE A 181 8.51 -7.21 3.33
N LEU A 182 8.85 -6.01 2.86
CA LEU A 182 10.06 -5.31 3.26
C LEU A 182 9.79 -4.47 4.52
N GLY A 183 9.73 -5.14 5.67
CA GLY A 183 9.42 -4.52 6.98
C GLY A 183 8.11 -5.04 7.53
N SER A 184 8.16 -6.19 8.19
CA SER A 184 6.98 -6.77 8.84
C SER A 184 6.44 -5.84 9.92
N THR A 185 5.11 -5.63 9.96
CA THR A 185 4.48 -4.86 11.04
C THR A 185 4.52 -5.59 12.39
N LEU A 186 4.85 -6.88 12.41
CA LEU A 186 4.95 -7.69 13.62
C LEU A 186 6.33 -7.57 14.27
N THR A 187 7.39 -7.62 13.45
CA THR A 187 8.79 -7.77 13.95
C THR A 187 9.75 -6.70 13.44
N GLY A 188 9.37 -5.92 12.43
CA GLY A 188 10.27 -4.99 11.72
C GLY A 188 11.24 -5.67 10.76
N GLU A 189 11.22 -7.01 10.67
CA GLU A 189 12.15 -7.78 9.86
C GLU A 189 11.83 -7.66 8.35
N TYR A 190 12.87 -7.70 7.53
CA TYR A 190 12.77 -7.72 6.08
C TYR A 190 12.74 -9.17 5.58
N GLU A 191 11.76 -9.49 4.74
CA GLU A 191 11.77 -10.76 4.01
C GLU A 191 12.90 -10.79 2.97
N ASP A 192 13.45 -11.98 2.71
CA ASP A 192 14.50 -12.18 1.71
C ASP A 192 13.92 -12.17 0.30
N VAL A 193 13.64 -10.97 -0.20
CA VAL A 193 13.10 -10.72 -1.55
C VAL A 193 14.04 -11.26 -2.63
N LYS A 194 15.35 -11.23 -2.40
CA LYS A 194 16.33 -11.72 -3.37
C LYS A 194 16.25 -13.24 -3.51
N LEU A 195 16.27 -13.97 -2.39
CA LEU A 195 16.13 -15.42 -2.42
C LEU A 195 14.78 -15.83 -3.03
N LEU A 196 13.69 -15.15 -2.67
CA LEU A 196 12.38 -15.39 -3.27
C LEU A 196 12.40 -15.21 -4.79
N ASN A 197 13.00 -14.11 -5.28
CA ASN A 197 13.17 -13.87 -6.71
C ASN A 197 13.96 -15.00 -7.39
N ASP A 198 15.11 -15.38 -6.83
CA ASP A 198 15.99 -16.37 -7.44
C ASP A 198 15.29 -17.75 -7.55
N LEU A 199 14.49 -18.12 -6.54
CA LEU A 199 13.68 -19.35 -6.53
C LEU A 199 12.51 -19.29 -7.52
N LEU A 200 11.81 -18.15 -7.62
CA LEU A 200 10.73 -17.97 -8.59
C LEU A 200 11.24 -17.99 -10.03
N VAL A 201 12.41 -17.39 -10.31
CA VAL A 201 13.04 -17.45 -11.63
C VAL A 201 13.39 -18.89 -12.01
N ALA A 202 13.87 -19.70 -11.07
CA ALA A 202 14.10 -21.12 -11.31
C ALA A 202 12.79 -21.86 -11.62
N LYS A 203 11.73 -21.67 -10.79
CA LYS A 203 10.42 -22.29 -11.02
C LYS A 203 9.78 -21.89 -12.35
N ASN A 204 9.86 -20.62 -12.73
CA ASN A 204 9.31 -20.12 -14.00
C ASN A 204 9.95 -20.78 -15.23
N LYS A 205 11.23 -21.20 -15.15
CA LYS A 205 11.87 -21.95 -16.23
C LYS A 205 11.28 -23.36 -16.41
N GLU A 206 10.71 -23.91 -15.36
CA GLU A 206 10.06 -25.23 -15.37
C GLU A 206 8.57 -25.14 -15.75
N THR A 207 7.88 -24.08 -15.32
CA THR A 207 6.40 -23.99 -15.41
C THR A 207 5.84 -23.05 -16.47
N GLY A 208 6.65 -22.16 -17.08
CA GLY A 208 6.18 -21.16 -18.06
C GLY A 208 5.43 -19.97 -17.44
#